data_AF-A0A1C6DZL0-F1
#
_entry.id   AF-A0A1C6DZL0-F1
#
_cell.length_a   1.000
_cell.length_b   1.000
_cell.length_c   1.000
_cell.angle_alpha   90.00
_cell.angle_beta   90.00
_cell.angle_gamma   90.00
#
_symmetry.space_group_name_H-M   'P 1'
#
loop_
_entity.id
_entity.type
_entity.pdbx_description
1 polymer ?
#
loop_
_entity_poly.entity_id
_entity_poly.type
_entity_poly.pdbx_seq_one_letter_code
_entity_poly.pdbx_strand_id
1 'polypeptide(L)'
;MITHKVLATQQGYEHLLAIIDDGLRDKQDPFLLFFMNTVEPIYEALSTSNMQLLFDTLGIRRYPITKKSEKMQWKEFETQLKKARDGKAIDVINTIVETKLVPVPSLIDGYYHLYFDAPDTIYGLDATIRDVLDLDYSQFQAAIEFLYPEAEFSTEHGVKGEEYDNVVFVISKGWNQYQFETYAPMITGHTPIPNGKQTSYERNRNLFYVCCSRPRKRLFFFVSVPIDATFRAFLVDLVGAENIYTYSQYLESKQ
;
A
#
# COMPACT_ATOMS: atom_id res chain seq x y z
N MET A 1 -16.26 -4.18 -3.88
CA MET A 1 -15.24 -4.92 -3.11
C MET A 1 -13.89 -4.31 -3.38
N ILE A 2 -13.15 -4.02 -2.33
CA ILE A 2 -11.82 -3.43 -2.41
C ILE A 2 -10.82 -4.57 -2.66
N THR A 3 -10.52 -4.88 -3.93
CA THR A 3 -9.40 -5.75 -4.29
C THR A 3 -8.15 -4.90 -4.48
N HIS A 4 -6.95 -5.48 -4.46
CA HIS A 4 -5.72 -4.73 -4.74
C HIS A 4 -5.78 -3.98 -6.08
N LYS A 5 -6.40 -4.60 -7.10
CA LYS A 5 -6.64 -3.97 -8.40
C LYS A 5 -7.63 -2.80 -8.30
N VAL A 6 -8.72 -2.94 -7.55
CA VAL A 6 -9.69 -1.85 -7.34
C VAL A 6 -9.08 -0.70 -6.54
N LEU A 7 -8.23 -0.99 -5.54
CA LEU A 7 -7.47 0.04 -4.82
C LEU A 7 -6.50 0.76 -5.75
N ALA A 8 -5.76 0.00 -6.57
CA ALA A 8 -4.85 0.58 -7.55
C ALA A 8 -5.59 1.50 -8.53
N THR A 9 -6.76 1.12 -9.02
CA THR A 9 -7.58 2.00 -9.87
C THR A 9 -8.08 3.24 -9.11
N GLN A 10 -8.52 3.09 -7.86
CA GLN A 10 -9.05 4.20 -7.07
C GLN A 10 -7.97 5.19 -6.61
N GLN A 11 -6.79 4.69 -6.27
CA GLN A 11 -5.64 5.47 -5.82
C GLN A 11 -4.72 5.89 -6.98
N GLY A 12 -4.95 5.37 -8.19
CA GLY A 12 -4.30 5.83 -9.41
C GLY A 12 -2.98 5.14 -9.77
N TYR A 13 -2.69 3.93 -9.27
CA TYR A 13 -1.45 3.18 -9.56
C TYR A 13 -1.68 1.87 -10.34
N GLU A 14 -2.80 1.75 -11.05
CA GLU A 14 -3.20 0.51 -11.74
C GLU A 14 -2.25 0.06 -12.86
N HIS A 15 -1.64 1.00 -13.59
CA HIS A 15 -0.71 0.64 -14.66
C HIS A 15 0.61 0.18 -14.08
N LEU A 16 1.11 0.86 -13.04
CA LEU A 16 2.29 0.39 -12.31
C LEU A 16 2.07 -1.03 -11.78
N LEU A 17 0.93 -1.27 -11.12
CA LEU A 17 0.58 -2.60 -10.61
C LEU A 17 0.53 -3.66 -11.73
N ALA A 18 0.05 -3.32 -12.92
CA ALA A 18 0.01 -4.26 -14.04
C ALA A 18 1.41 -4.69 -14.53
N ILE A 19 2.42 -3.82 -14.36
CA ILE A 19 3.79 -4.10 -14.81
C ILE A 19 4.57 -4.90 -13.76
N ILE A 20 4.53 -4.46 -12.50
CA ILE A 20 5.37 -5.03 -11.44
C ILE A 20 4.65 -6.13 -10.64
N ASP A 21 3.32 -6.20 -10.69
CA ASP A 21 2.45 -7.17 -10.01
C ASP A 21 2.90 -7.51 -8.58
N ASP A 22 3.46 -8.70 -8.37
CA ASP A 22 3.97 -9.16 -7.07
C ASP A 22 5.20 -8.37 -6.57
N GLY A 23 5.94 -7.72 -7.47
CA GLY A 23 7.05 -6.82 -7.15
C GLY A 23 6.64 -5.61 -6.30
N LEU A 24 5.37 -5.18 -6.39
CA LEU A 24 4.79 -4.18 -5.47
C LEU A 24 4.59 -4.77 -4.07
N ARG A 25 4.03 -5.98 -4.00
CA ARG A 25 3.67 -6.66 -2.75
C ARG A 25 4.90 -7.05 -1.94
N ASP A 26 5.90 -7.58 -2.64
CA ASP A 26 7.11 -8.09 -2.02
C ASP A 26 8.16 -7.00 -1.78
N LYS A 27 7.87 -5.75 -2.20
CA LYS A 27 8.81 -4.61 -2.17
C LYS A 27 10.15 -4.97 -2.82
N GLN A 28 10.11 -5.55 -4.02
CA GLN A 28 11.31 -6.01 -4.73
C GLN A 28 11.65 -5.18 -5.96
N ASP A 29 10.69 -4.40 -6.48
CA ASP A 29 10.91 -3.62 -7.68
C ASP A 29 12.01 -2.55 -7.47
N PRO A 30 13.06 -2.52 -8.32
CA PRO A 30 14.16 -1.58 -8.16
C PRO A 30 13.75 -0.10 -8.20
N PHE A 31 12.86 0.30 -9.12
CA PHE A 31 12.45 1.70 -9.24
C PHE A 31 11.59 2.10 -8.04
N LEU A 32 10.62 1.25 -7.68
CA LEU A 32 9.80 1.45 -6.50
C LEU A 32 10.65 1.63 -5.24
N LEU A 33 11.63 0.73 -5.01
CA LEU A 33 12.50 0.80 -3.84
C LEU A 33 13.38 2.05 -3.85
N PHE A 34 13.91 2.43 -5.01
CA PHE A 34 14.72 3.64 -5.13
C PHE A 34 13.88 4.89 -4.83
N PHE A 35 12.67 4.97 -5.38
CA PHE A 35 11.77 6.09 -5.12
C PHE A 35 11.30 6.12 -3.65
N MET A 36 10.88 4.97 -3.11
CA MET A 36 10.37 4.84 -1.75
C MET A 36 11.42 5.15 -0.68
N ASN A 37 12.63 4.61 -0.83
CA ASN A 37 13.64 4.66 0.22
C ASN A 37 14.68 5.77 0.03
N THR A 38 14.75 6.37 -1.15
CA THR A 38 15.75 7.41 -1.46
C THR A 38 15.11 8.71 -1.90
N VAL A 39 14.33 8.70 -2.99
CA VAL A 39 13.86 9.94 -3.62
C VAL A 39 12.82 10.68 -2.76
N GLU A 40 11.77 9.98 -2.34
CA GLU A 40 10.70 10.59 -1.54
C GLU A 40 11.18 11.07 -0.16
N PRO A 41 12.00 10.30 0.60
CA PRO A 41 12.56 10.79 1.86
C PRO A 41 13.50 11.99 1.67
N ILE A 42 14.25 12.07 0.57
CA ILE A 42 15.08 13.25 0.24
C ILE A 42 14.18 14.46 -0.04
N TYR A 43 13.11 14.30 -0.82
CA TYR A 43 12.17 15.38 -1.08
C TYR A 43 11.47 15.86 0.20
N GLU A 44 11.03 14.95 1.05
CA GLU A 44 10.47 15.26 2.37
C GLU A 44 11.47 16.04 3.23
N ALA A 45 12.72 15.57 3.29
CA ALA A 45 13.77 16.20 4.06
C ALA A 45 14.06 17.64 3.58
N LEU A 46 14.07 17.88 2.27
CA LEU A 46 14.29 19.21 1.71
C LEU A 46 13.09 20.13 1.98
N SER A 47 11.87 19.67 1.71
CA SER A 47 10.64 20.47 1.86
C SER A 47 10.33 20.82 3.31
N THR A 48 10.66 19.94 4.26
CA THR A 48 10.50 20.17 5.70
C THR A 48 11.74 20.77 6.36
N SER A 49 12.82 20.98 5.60
CA SER A 49 14.13 21.37 6.13
C SER A 49 14.70 20.41 7.19
N ASN A 50 14.33 19.13 7.15
CA ASN A 50 14.81 18.09 8.04
C ASN A 50 16.15 17.53 7.57
N MET A 51 17.24 18.19 7.98
CA MET A 51 18.60 17.79 7.59
C MET A 51 18.99 16.40 8.10
N GLN A 52 18.46 15.95 9.24
CA GLN A 52 18.78 14.64 9.80
C GLN A 52 18.26 13.52 8.88
N LEU A 53 17.01 13.61 8.43
CA LEU A 53 16.42 12.68 7.48
C LEU A 53 17.20 12.64 6.16
N LEU A 54 17.66 13.80 5.67
CA LEU A 54 18.51 13.88 4.48
C LEU A 54 19.82 13.09 4.67
N PHE A 55 20.46 13.20 5.84
CA PHE A 55 21.72 12.50 6.15
C PHE A 55 21.54 11.00 6.25
N ASP A 56 20.50 10.58 6.95
CA ASP A 56 20.19 9.17 7.15
C ASP A 56 19.87 8.50 5.82
N THR A 57 19.12 9.19 4.95
CA THR A 57 18.74 8.68 3.62
C THR A 57 19.94 8.57 2.67
N LEU A 58 20.82 9.58 2.64
CA LEU A 58 22.01 9.54 1.78
C LEU A 58 23.10 8.57 2.28
N GLY A 59 23.02 8.12 3.53
CA GLY A 59 24.05 7.28 4.16
C GLY A 59 25.38 8.01 4.37
N ILE A 60 25.39 9.34 4.34
CA ILE A 60 26.60 10.16 4.42
C ILE A 60 26.79 10.62 5.88
N ARG A 61 27.95 10.28 6.47
CA ARG A 61 28.30 10.66 7.85
C ARG A 61 28.81 12.10 8.00
N ARG A 62 28.94 12.84 6.91
CA ARG A 62 29.47 14.22 6.87
C ARG A 62 28.42 15.19 6.35
N TYR A 63 28.38 16.37 6.97
CA TYR A 63 27.49 17.45 6.59
C TYR A 63 27.72 17.86 5.11
N PRO A 64 26.74 17.71 4.20
CA PRO A 64 26.86 17.98 2.76
C PRO A 64 26.72 19.47 2.42
N ILE A 65 26.26 20.30 3.36
CA ILE A 65 26.10 21.75 3.15
C ILE A 65 27.07 22.50 4.06
N THR A 66 28.32 22.57 3.63
CA THR A 66 29.36 23.36 4.29
C THR A 66 29.46 24.77 3.72
N LYS A 67 28.91 24.99 2.52
CA LYS A 67 29.00 26.25 1.79
C LYS A 67 27.63 26.79 1.34
N LYS A 68 27.55 28.11 1.22
CA LYS A 68 26.36 28.81 0.70
C LYS A 68 25.97 28.35 -0.71
N SER A 69 26.95 27.98 -1.54
CA SER A 69 26.73 27.44 -2.90
C SER A 69 26.04 26.07 -2.87
N GLU A 70 26.44 25.18 -1.96
CA GLU A 70 25.83 23.85 -1.80
C GLU A 70 24.37 23.99 -1.33
N LYS A 71 24.10 24.91 -0.40
CA LYS A 71 22.73 25.22 0.03
C LYS A 71 21.85 25.68 -1.14
N MET A 72 22.40 26.48 -2.03
CA MET A 72 21.69 26.96 -3.21
C MET A 72 21.41 25.83 -4.19
N GLN A 73 22.36 24.91 -4.40
CA GLN A 73 22.19 23.72 -5.24
C GLN A 73 21.08 22.80 -4.71
N TRP A 74 21.05 22.52 -3.41
CA TRP A 74 19.99 21.69 -2.80
C TRP A 74 18.61 22.33 -2.92
N LYS A 75 18.51 23.65 -2.80
CA LYS A 75 17.24 24.38 -2.96
C LYS A 75 16.75 24.40 -4.41
N GLU A 76 17.68 24.55 -5.35
CA GLU A 76 17.36 24.43 -6.78
C GLU A 76 16.90 23.02 -7.11
N PHE A 77 17.61 22.00 -6.61
CA PHE A 77 17.23 20.61 -6.75
C PHE A 77 15.85 20.29 -6.16
N GLU A 78 15.53 20.80 -4.96
CA GLU A 78 14.17 20.68 -4.38
C GLU A 78 13.10 21.22 -5.34
N THR A 79 13.35 22.39 -5.93
CA THR A 79 12.40 23.04 -6.85
C THR A 79 12.23 22.25 -8.13
N GLN A 80 13.32 21.73 -8.70
CA GLN A 80 13.30 20.89 -9.89
C GLN A 80 12.63 19.55 -9.62
N LEU A 81 12.97 18.90 -8.51
CA LEU A 81 12.38 17.63 -8.10
C LEU A 81 10.88 17.77 -7.83
N LYS A 82 10.45 18.87 -7.19
CA LYS A 82 9.03 19.18 -7.01
C LYS A 82 8.27 19.19 -8.33
N LYS A 83 8.85 19.84 -9.36
CA LYS A 83 8.24 19.91 -10.69
C LYS A 83 8.29 18.57 -11.42
N ALA A 84 9.39 17.83 -11.31
CA ALA A 84 9.55 16.53 -11.94
C ALA A 84 8.57 15.48 -11.39
N ARG A 85 8.22 15.57 -10.09
CA ARG A 85 7.22 14.71 -9.44
C ARG A 85 5.81 14.84 -10.04
N ASP A 86 5.50 15.95 -10.72
CA ASP A 86 4.24 16.15 -11.44
C ASP A 86 4.28 15.60 -12.89
N GLY A 87 5.42 15.08 -13.33
CA GLY A 87 5.65 14.51 -14.66
C GLY A 87 5.74 12.98 -14.64
N LYS A 88 6.65 12.44 -15.46
CA LYS A 88 6.89 11.00 -15.58
C LYS A 88 8.00 10.53 -14.65
N ALA A 89 8.06 9.21 -14.41
CA ALA A 89 9.14 8.62 -13.63
C ALA A 89 10.54 8.92 -14.20
N ILE A 90 10.68 8.96 -15.53
CA ILE A 90 11.94 9.38 -16.18
C ILE A 90 12.35 10.81 -15.83
N ASP A 91 11.41 11.75 -15.69
CA ASP A 91 11.71 13.15 -15.39
C ASP A 91 12.35 13.30 -14.01
N VAL A 92 11.88 12.49 -13.05
CA VAL A 92 12.44 12.42 -11.70
C VAL A 92 13.87 11.85 -11.73
N ILE A 93 14.09 10.75 -12.47
CA ILE A 93 15.43 10.16 -12.62
C ILE A 93 16.39 11.12 -13.33
N ASN A 94 15.96 11.77 -14.42
CA ASN A 94 16.73 12.80 -15.13
C ASN A 94 17.21 13.89 -14.16
N THR A 95 16.30 14.43 -13.34
CA THR A 95 16.61 15.47 -12.36
C THR A 95 17.69 15.01 -11.36
N ILE A 96 17.62 13.74 -10.93
CA ILE A 96 18.61 13.16 -10.01
C ILE A 96 19.97 12.97 -10.71
N VAL A 97 20.00 12.41 -11.91
CA VAL A 97 21.21 12.13 -12.67
C VAL A 97 21.93 13.42 -13.08
N GLU A 98 21.19 14.45 -13.48
CA GLU A 98 21.73 15.76 -13.88
C GLU A 98 22.38 16.49 -12.71
N THR A 99 21.73 16.49 -11.54
CA THR A 99 22.23 17.22 -10.36
C THR A 99 23.39 16.51 -9.66
N LYS A 100 23.49 15.18 -9.76
CA LYS A 100 24.53 14.35 -9.12
C LYS A 100 24.64 14.52 -7.60
N LEU A 101 23.57 15.04 -6.97
CA LEU A 101 23.51 15.24 -5.51
C LEU A 101 23.09 13.97 -4.78
N VAL A 102 22.34 13.10 -5.46
CA VAL A 102 21.82 11.84 -4.91
C VAL A 102 22.52 10.68 -5.60
N PRO A 103 23.06 9.70 -4.85
CA PRO A 103 23.67 8.52 -5.44
C PRO A 103 22.61 7.67 -6.14
N VAL A 104 22.87 7.32 -7.40
CA VAL A 104 22.01 6.42 -8.19
C VAL A 104 22.58 5.00 -8.10
N PRO A 105 21.80 3.99 -7.68
CA PRO A 105 22.23 2.60 -7.67
C PRO A 105 22.61 2.14 -9.08
N SER A 106 23.65 1.31 -9.22
CA SER A 106 24.15 0.84 -10.53
C SER A 106 23.09 0.13 -11.38
N LEU A 107 22.13 -0.54 -10.73
CA LEU A 107 21.02 -1.18 -11.42
C LEU A 107 20.06 -0.15 -12.05
N ILE A 108 19.75 0.93 -11.32
CA ILE A 108 18.91 2.03 -11.80
C ILE A 108 19.63 2.78 -12.92
N ASP A 109 20.92 3.02 -12.77
CA ASP A 109 21.77 3.64 -13.80
C ASP A 109 21.79 2.80 -15.09
N GLY A 110 21.92 1.48 -14.99
CA GLY A 110 21.81 0.57 -16.13
C GLY A 110 20.47 0.67 -16.85
N TYR A 111 19.35 0.67 -16.12
CA TYR A 111 18.03 0.84 -16.72
C TYR A 111 17.80 2.23 -17.30
N TYR A 112 18.33 3.28 -16.66
CA TYR A 112 18.30 4.64 -17.16
C TYR A 112 18.97 4.75 -18.53
N HIS A 113 20.13 4.12 -18.73
CA HIS A 113 20.77 4.05 -20.04
C HIS A 113 19.94 3.25 -21.06
N LEU A 114 19.36 2.13 -20.65
CA LEU A 114 18.49 1.32 -21.51
C LEU A 114 17.27 2.11 -22.00
N TYR A 115 16.73 3.05 -21.23
CA TYR A 115 15.63 3.91 -21.68
C TYR A 115 15.98 4.69 -22.97
N PHE A 116 17.23 5.12 -23.13
CA PHE A 116 17.67 5.85 -24.32
C PHE A 116 18.21 4.93 -25.42
N ASP A 117 18.97 3.90 -25.05
CA ASP A 117 19.71 3.07 -26.00
C ASP A 117 18.89 1.87 -26.52
N ALA A 118 18.06 1.27 -25.67
CA ALA A 118 17.27 0.08 -25.97
C ALA A 118 15.93 0.10 -25.21
N PRO A 119 15.04 1.09 -25.48
CA PRO A 119 13.82 1.35 -24.73
C PRO A 119 12.86 0.16 -24.66
N ASP A 120 12.89 -0.70 -25.68
CA ASP A 120 12.02 -1.88 -25.80
C ASP A 120 12.55 -3.10 -25.01
N THR A 121 13.61 -2.92 -24.22
CA THR A 121 14.11 -3.96 -23.32
C THR A 121 13.02 -4.34 -22.31
N ILE A 122 12.80 -5.64 -22.14
CA ILE A 122 11.75 -6.19 -21.26
C ILE A 122 12.02 -5.79 -19.81
N TYR A 123 10.97 -5.36 -19.12
CA TYR A 123 10.93 -5.06 -17.70
C TYR A 123 9.64 -5.60 -17.06
N GLY A 124 9.78 -6.21 -15.88
CA GLY A 124 8.64 -6.82 -15.19
C GLY A 124 8.09 -8.02 -15.95
N LEU A 125 6.75 -8.15 -15.97
CA LEU A 125 6.07 -9.29 -16.59
C LEU A 125 6.00 -9.18 -18.12
N ASP A 126 5.32 -8.15 -18.63
CA ASP A 126 5.00 -7.99 -20.05
C ASP A 126 5.14 -6.51 -20.50
N ALA A 127 6.09 -5.78 -19.92
CA ALA A 127 6.32 -4.37 -20.22
C ALA A 127 7.76 -4.12 -20.67
N THR A 128 8.02 -2.90 -21.14
CA THR A 128 9.36 -2.44 -21.49
C THR A 128 9.88 -1.41 -20.49
N ILE A 129 11.17 -1.12 -20.53
CA ILE A 129 11.78 -0.03 -19.77
C ILE A 129 11.07 1.30 -20.05
N ARG A 130 10.74 1.55 -21.32
CA ARG A 130 9.98 2.74 -21.71
C ARG A 130 8.62 2.76 -21.02
N ASP A 131 7.87 1.65 -21.06
CA ASP A 131 6.52 1.60 -20.49
C ASP A 131 6.49 1.96 -19.00
N VAL A 132 7.48 1.50 -18.23
CA VAL A 132 7.59 1.77 -16.79
C VAL A 132 7.99 3.22 -16.52
N LEU A 133 9.02 3.70 -17.23
CA LEU A 133 9.60 5.03 -16.99
C LEU A 133 8.77 6.16 -17.59
N ASP A 134 7.90 5.86 -18.56
CA ASP A 134 6.93 6.78 -19.12
C ASP A 134 5.65 6.91 -18.30
N LEU A 135 5.47 6.09 -17.26
CA LEU A 135 4.35 6.26 -16.33
C LEU A 135 4.45 7.59 -15.59
N ASP A 136 3.28 8.18 -15.33
CA ASP A 136 3.16 9.32 -14.43
C ASP A 136 3.74 8.95 -13.05
N TYR A 137 4.59 9.81 -12.51
CA TYR A 137 5.27 9.56 -11.25
C TYR A 137 4.28 9.45 -10.08
N SER A 138 3.10 10.05 -10.20
CA SER A 138 1.99 9.93 -9.26
C SER A 138 1.57 8.48 -9.00
N GLN A 139 1.74 7.57 -9.96
CA GLN A 139 1.47 6.14 -9.74
C GLN A 139 2.45 5.53 -8.75
N PHE A 140 3.74 5.89 -8.82
CA PHE A 140 4.74 5.45 -7.85
C PHE A 140 4.46 6.06 -6.48
N GLN A 141 4.08 7.34 -6.41
CA GLN A 141 3.72 7.99 -5.15
C GLN A 141 2.53 7.32 -4.47
N ALA A 142 1.45 7.07 -5.22
CA ALA A 142 0.26 6.40 -4.69
C ALA A 142 0.57 4.95 -4.25
N ALA A 143 1.39 4.24 -5.02
CA ALA A 143 1.86 2.91 -4.67
C ALA A 143 2.75 2.91 -3.41
N ILE A 144 3.62 3.91 -3.25
CA ILE A 144 4.43 4.11 -2.05
C ILE A 144 3.54 4.41 -0.84
N GLU A 145 2.57 5.32 -0.98
CA GLU A 145 1.60 5.65 0.06
C GLU A 145 0.82 4.41 0.53
N PHE A 146 0.38 3.57 -0.42
CA PHE A 146 -0.26 2.28 -0.13
C PHE A 146 0.64 1.31 0.66
N LEU A 147 1.96 1.37 0.48
CA LEU A 147 2.93 0.49 1.14
C LEU A 147 3.43 0.99 2.50
N TYR A 148 3.12 2.23 2.87
CA TYR A 148 3.46 2.78 4.18
C TYR A 148 2.56 2.19 5.28
N PRO A 149 3.08 1.95 6.50
CA PRO A 149 2.30 1.37 7.60
C PRO A 149 1.05 2.16 7.99
N GLU A 150 1.05 3.47 7.72
CA GLU A 150 -0.06 4.41 7.97
C GLU A 150 -1.13 4.38 6.85
N ALA A 151 -0.99 3.52 5.82
CA ALA A 151 -1.95 3.42 4.73
C ALA A 151 -3.35 3.10 5.25
N GLU A 152 -4.34 3.89 4.83
CA GLU A 152 -5.75 3.75 5.24
C GLU A 152 -6.37 2.43 4.76
N PHE A 153 -5.78 1.78 3.75
CA PHE A 153 -6.24 0.52 3.16
C PHE A 153 -5.08 -0.46 2.95
N SER A 154 -5.24 -1.71 3.40
CA SER A 154 -4.28 -2.80 3.16
C SER A 154 -5.01 -4.08 2.74
N THR A 155 -4.38 -4.91 1.90
CA THR A 155 -4.93 -6.21 1.48
C THR A 155 -4.23 -7.37 2.18
N GLU A 156 -4.98 -8.45 2.42
CA GLU A 156 -4.74 -9.48 3.45
C GLU A 156 -3.38 -10.20 3.46
N HIS A 157 -2.59 -10.14 2.39
CA HIS A 157 -1.32 -10.86 2.33
C HIS A 157 -0.15 -10.10 2.99
N GLY A 158 -0.26 -8.78 3.15
CA GLY A 158 0.75 -7.95 3.83
C GLY A 158 0.53 -7.74 5.33
N VAL A 159 -0.63 -8.13 5.88
CA VAL A 159 -0.99 -7.81 7.27
C VAL A 159 -0.58 -8.86 8.29
N LYS A 160 0.06 -9.97 7.91
CA LYS A 160 0.43 -11.05 8.85
C LYS A 160 1.66 -10.63 9.67
N GLY A 161 1.44 -10.23 10.92
CA GLY A 161 2.44 -9.69 11.85
C GLY A 161 2.18 -8.24 12.26
N GLU A 162 1.46 -7.48 11.42
CA GLU A 162 1.10 -6.09 11.68
C GLU A 162 -0.09 -5.97 12.64
N GLU A 163 -0.14 -4.86 13.38
CA GLU A 163 -1.22 -4.50 14.31
C GLU A 163 -1.59 -3.03 14.13
N TYR A 164 -2.87 -2.69 14.24
CA TYR A 164 -3.41 -1.35 14.03
C TYR A 164 -4.24 -0.90 15.23
N ASP A 165 -4.31 0.40 15.49
CA ASP A 165 -5.11 0.93 16.61
C ASP A 165 -6.60 0.58 16.47
N ASN A 166 -7.18 0.76 15.28
CA ASN A 166 -8.57 0.45 14.99
C ASN A 166 -8.65 -0.33 13.68
N VAL A 167 -9.46 -1.38 13.62
CA VAL A 167 -9.67 -2.21 12.44
C VAL A 167 -11.14 -2.26 12.09
N VAL A 168 -11.47 -2.05 10.82
CA VAL A 168 -12.82 -2.26 10.28
C VAL A 168 -12.81 -3.50 9.39
N PHE A 169 -13.43 -4.58 9.84
CA PHE A 169 -13.61 -5.79 9.05
C PHE A 169 -14.92 -5.72 8.27
N VAL A 170 -14.81 -5.62 6.94
CA VAL A 170 -15.95 -5.45 6.03
C VAL A 170 -16.42 -6.80 5.49
N ILE A 171 -17.65 -7.18 5.84
CA ILE A 171 -18.31 -8.40 5.38
C ILE A 171 -19.28 -8.03 4.27
N SER A 172 -18.87 -8.29 3.02
CA SER A 172 -19.59 -7.90 1.80
C SER A 172 -19.53 -9.01 0.74
N LYS A 173 -20.38 -8.93 -0.29
CA LYS A 173 -20.28 -9.81 -1.46
C LYS A 173 -19.15 -9.37 -2.41
N GLY A 174 -18.58 -10.31 -3.15
CA GLY A 174 -17.63 -10.05 -4.24
C GLY A 174 -16.38 -10.92 -4.25
N TRP A 175 -16.12 -11.66 -3.16
CA TRP A 175 -14.99 -12.59 -3.06
C TRP A 175 -15.56 -13.99 -2.93
N ASN A 176 -15.75 -14.67 -4.06
CA ASN A 176 -16.46 -15.96 -4.08
C ASN A 176 -15.80 -17.06 -3.22
N GLN A 177 -14.54 -16.86 -2.80
CA GLN A 177 -13.81 -17.76 -1.93
C GLN A 177 -14.09 -17.57 -0.43
N TYR A 178 -14.65 -16.43 -0.02
CA TYR A 178 -14.93 -16.07 1.37
C TYR A 178 -16.42 -15.72 1.53
N GLN A 179 -17.10 -16.49 2.37
CA GLN A 179 -18.53 -16.36 2.64
C GLN A 179 -18.72 -16.37 4.16
N PHE A 180 -18.28 -15.28 4.78
CA PHE A 180 -18.18 -15.19 6.23
C PHE A 180 -19.55 -15.39 6.90
N GLU A 181 -20.61 -14.83 6.33
CA GLU A 181 -21.99 -15.01 6.79
C GLU A 181 -22.43 -16.47 6.84
N THR A 182 -21.82 -17.33 6.02
CA THR A 182 -22.11 -18.77 5.97
C THR A 182 -21.23 -19.55 6.94
N TYR A 183 -19.91 -19.29 6.96
CA TYR A 183 -18.96 -20.15 7.67
C TYR A 183 -18.61 -19.67 9.09
N ALA A 184 -18.74 -18.37 9.40
CA ALA A 184 -18.43 -17.84 10.72
C ALA A 184 -19.27 -18.45 11.85
N PRO A 185 -20.58 -18.69 11.67
CA PRO A 185 -21.38 -19.33 12.72
C PRO A 185 -20.87 -20.71 13.15
N MET A 186 -20.13 -21.40 12.29
CA MET A 186 -19.54 -22.71 12.58
C MET A 186 -18.32 -22.61 13.50
N ILE A 187 -17.74 -21.42 13.70
CA ILE A 187 -16.57 -21.21 14.57
C ILE A 187 -16.91 -21.52 16.03
N THR A 188 -18.15 -21.22 16.44
CA THR A 188 -18.64 -21.48 17.82
C THR A 188 -18.87 -22.96 18.11
N GLY A 189 -18.88 -23.83 17.08
CA GLY A 189 -19.25 -25.23 17.22
C GLY A 189 -20.75 -25.50 17.34
N HIS A 190 -21.60 -24.47 17.43
CA HIS A 190 -23.07 -24.63 17.47
C HIS A 190 -23.66 -25.02 16.12
N THR A 191 -23.01 -24.66 15.02
CA THR A 191 -23.41 -25.02 13.66
C THR A 191 -22.42 -26.04 13.10
N PRO A 192 -22.86 -27.23 12.65
CA PRO A 192 -21.96 -28.23 12.09
C PRO A 192 -21.42 -27.79 10.73
N ILE A 193 -20.19 -28.20 10.43
CA ILE A 193 -19.57 -27.98 9.13
C ILE A 193 -20.17 -28.99 8.13
N PRO A 194 -20.76 -28.54 7.00
CA PRO A 194 -21.31 -29.45 6.00
C PRO A 194 -20.23 -30.36 5.40
N ASN A 195 -20.60 -31.59 5.03
CA ASN A 195 -19.67 -32.52 4.40
C ASN A 195 -19.10 -31.91 3.10
N GLY A 196 -17.79 -32.06 2.88
CA GLY A 196 -17.08 -31.47 1.75
C GLY A 196 -16.83 -29.95 1.85
N LYS A 197 -17.18 -29.28 2.95
CA LYS A 197 -16.94 -27.84 3.15
C LYS A 197 -15.81 -27.48 4.14
N GLN A 198 -15.06 -28.48 4.60
CA GLN A 198 -13.98 -28.30 5.58
C GLN A 198 -12.95 -27.25 5.15
N THR A 199 -12.44 -27.33 3.91
CA THR A 199 -11.43 -26.37 3.41
C THR A 199 -11.99 -24.95 3.30
N SER A 200 -13.26 -24.79 2.91
CA SER A 200 -13.91 -23.47 2.85
C SER A 200 -14.10 -22.89 4.25
N TYR A 201 -14.53 -23.72 5.21
CA TYR A 201 -14.62 -23.33 6.61
C TYR A 201 -13.26 -22.90 7.16
N GLU A 202 -12.22 -23.72 7.00
CA GLU A 202 -10.87 -23.43 7.49
C GLU A 202 -10.31 -22.13 6.93
N ARG A 203 -10.52 -21.88 5.63
CA ARG A 203 -10.12 -20.62 4.97
C ARG A 203 -10.81 -19.41 5.62
N ASN A 204 -12.13 -19.46 5.80
CA ASN A 204 -12.90 -18.36 6.39
C ASN A 204 -12.56 -18.16 7.88
N ARG A 205 -12.39 -19.24 8.63
CA ARG A 205 -11.96 -19.21 10.03
C ARG A 205 -10.58 -18.59 10.18
N ASN A 206 -9.62 -18.98 9.34
CA ASN A 206 -8.26 -18.46 9.41
C ASN A 206 -8.23 -16.96 9.09
N LEU A 207 -9.00 -16.51 8.11
CA LEU A 207 -9.13 -15.08 7.82
C LEU A 207 -9.75 -14.33 9.00
N PHE A 208 -10.85 -14.85 9.55
CA PHE A 208 -11.48 -14.24 10.73
C PHE A 208 -10.51 -14.09 11.90
N TYR A 209 -9.72 -15.13 12.17
CA TYR A 209 -8.66 -15.09 13.19
C TYR A 209 -7.62 -14.00 12.89
N VAL A 210 -7.19 -13.87 11.63
CA VAL A 210 -6.26 -12.82 11.21
C VAL A 210 -6.89 -11.44 11.48
N CYS A 211 -8.12 -11.18 11.05
CA CYS A 211 -8.79 -9.90 11.25
C CYS A 211 -8.99 -9.56 12.73
N CYS A 212 -9.36 -10.54 13.56
CA CYS A 212 -9.58 -10.33 15.00
C CYS A 212 -8.29 -10.14 15.79
N SER A 213 -7.13 -10.55 15.25
CA SER A 213 -5.83 -10.41 15.92
C SER A 213 -5.06 -9.14 15.56
N ARG A 214 -5.54 -8.33 14.60
CA ARG A 214 -4.92 -7.05 14.22
C ARG A 214 -5.21 -5.85 15.14
N PRO A 215 -6.40 -5.68 15.75
CA PRO A 215 -6.72 -4.45 16.45
C PRO A 215 -6.09 -4.39 17.84
N ARG A 216 -5.38 -3.29 18.14
CA ARG A 216 -4.86 -2.97 19.47
C ARG A 216 -5.92 -2.35 20.39
N LYS A 217 -6.83 -1.54 19.82
CA LYS A 217 -7.84 -0.81 20.60
C LYS A 217 -9.27 -1.18 20.21
N ARG A 218 -9.62 -1.14 18.92
CA ARG A 218 -11.03 -1.33 18.49
C ARG A 218 -11.15 -2.19 17.23
N LEU A 219 -12.14 -3.08 17.25
CA LEU A 219 -12.57 -3.87 16.10
C LEU A 219 -14.01 -3.51 15.75
N PHE A 220 -14.25 -3.16 14.49
CA PHE A 220 -15.59 -2.91 13.95
C PHE A 220 -15.91 -3.95 12.88
N PHE A 221 -17.09 -4.54 12.95
CA PHE A 221 -17.62 -5.37 11.86
C PHE A 221 -18.60 -4.54 11.04
N PHE A 222 -18.30 -4.31 9.77
CA PHE A 222 -19.21 -3.63 8.84
C PHE A 222 -19.85 -4.66 7.91
N VAL A 223 -21.11 -5.00 8.17
CA VAL A 223 -21.84 -6.05 7.45
C VAL A 223 -22.79 -5.41 6.43
N SER A 224 -22.56 -5.66 5.15
CA SER A 224 -23.42 -5.17 4.05
C SER A 224 -24.17 -6.27 3.32
N VAL A 225 -24.03 -7.53 3.77
CA VAL A 225 -24.81 -8.67 3.28
C VAL A 225 -26.06 -8.89 4.14
N PRO A 226 -27.11 -9.56 3.62
CA PRO A 226 -28.26 -9.97 4.43
C PRO A 226 -27.82 -10.80 5.64
N ILE A 227 -28.38 -10.48 6.81
CA ILE A 227 -28.10 -11.18 8.06
C ILE A 227 -29.29 -12.10 8.37
N ASP A 228 -29.06 -13.41 8.32
CA ASP A 228 -30.05 -14.40 8.74
C ASP A 228 -29.99 -14.64 10.27
N ALA A 229 -30.90 -15.47 10.78
CA ALA A 229 -30.99 -15.74 12.22
C ALA A 229 -29.71 -16.40 12.78
N THR A 230 -29.09 -17.30 12.02
CA THR A 230 -27.88 -18.03 12.42
C THR A 230 -26.68 -17.10 12.51
N PHE A 231 -26.50 -16.26 11.48
CA PHE A 231 -25.43 -15.29 11.45
C PHE A 231 -25.64 -14.18 12.48
N ARG A 232 -26.89 -13.75 12.70
CA ARG A 232 -27.21 -12.81 13.78
C ARG A 232 -26.87 -13.38 15.16
N ALA A 233 -27.22 -14.64 15.42
CA ALA A 233 -26.90 -15.29 16.69
C ALA A 233 -25.38 -15.35 16.92
N PHE A 234 -24.61 -15.67 15.89
CA PHE A 234 -23.16 -15.63 15.93
C PHE A 234 -22.61 -14.23 16.26
N LEU A 235 -23.11 -13.18 15.59
CA LEU A 235 -22.68 -11.80 15.86
C LEU A 235 -23.02 -11.39 17.31
N VAL A 236 -24.19 -11.75 17.81
CA VAL A 236 -24.61 -11.47 19.19
C VAL A 236 -23.70 -12.17 20.20
N ASP A 237 -23.34 -13.43 19.96
CA ASP A 237 -22.41 -14.18 20.81
C ASP A 237 -21.00 -13.55 20.80
N LEU A 238 -20.57 -13.04 19.65
CA LEU A 238 -19.24 -12.48 19.46
C LEU A 238 -19.07 -11.08 20.08
N VAL A 239 -20.03 -10.17 19.86
CA VAL A 239 -19.88 -8.76 20.24
C VAL A 239 -20.89 -8.27 21.27
N GLY A 240 -21.88 -9.07 21.65
CA GLY A 240 -23.00 -8.63 22.48
C GLY A 240 -24.08 -7.89 21.68
N ALA A 241 -25.34 -8.06 22.07
CA ALA A 241 -26.48 -7.49 21.33
C ALA A 241 -26.50 -5.95 21.38
N GLU A 242 -25.95 -5.36 22.44
CA GLU A 242 -25.84 -3.92 22.66
C GLU A 242 -24.87 -3.23 21.71
N ASN A 243 -23.93 -3.98 21.11
CA ASN A 243 -22.92 -3.44 20.19
C ASN A 243 -23.32 -3.61 18.71
N ILE A 244 -24.56 -4.01 18.43
CA ILE A 244 -25.07 -4.23 17.08
C ILE A 244 -26.08 -3.13 16.73
N TYR A 245 -25.71 -2.32 15.75
CA TYR A 245 -26.53 -1.22 15.25
C TYR A 245 -26.82 -1.41 13.76
N THR A 246 -28.02 -1.06 13.32
CA THR A 246 -28.22 -0.75 11.91
C THR A 246 -27.44 0.52 11.56
N TYR A 247 -27.15 0.72 10.27
CA TYR A 247 -26.42 1.89 9.83
C TYR A 247 -27.12 3.20 10.25
N SER A 248 -28.44 3.28 10.14
CA SER A 248 -29.24 4.42 10.59
C SER A 248 -29.13 4.66 12.10
N GLN A 249 -29.25 3.61 12.92
CA GLN A 249 -29.11 3.71 14.37
C GLN A 249 -27.73 4.22 14.79
N TYR A 250 -26.68 3.75 14.10
CA TYR A 250 -25.32 4.21 14.37
C TYR A 250 -25.14 5.70 14.08
N LEU A 251 -25.71 6.20 12.97
CA LEU A 251 -25.65 7.63 12.63
C LEU A 251 -26.40 8.50 13.65
N GLU A 252 -27.54 8.04 14.15
CA GLU A 252 -28.33 8.74 15.17
C GLU A 252 -27.63 8.76 16.54
N SER A 253 -26.91 7.69 16.90
CA SER A 253 -26.17 7.60 18.17
C SER A 253 -24.96 8.54 18.30
N LYS A 254 -24.58 9.22 17.22
CA LYS A 254 -23.46 10.18 17.17
C LYS A 254 -23.87 11.65 17.16
N GLN A 255 -25.17 11.95 17.19
CA GLN A 255 -25.69 13.29 17.48
C GLN A 255 -25.91 13.47 18.99
#